data_AF-A0A9D7BL93-F1
#
_entry.id   AF-A0A9D7BL93-F1
#
_cell.length_a   1.000
_cell.length_b   1.000
_cell.length_c   1.000
_cell.angle_alpha   90.00
_cell.angle_beta   90.00
_cell.angle_gamma   90.00
#
_symmetry.space_group_name_H-M   'P 1'
#
loop_
_entity.id
_entity.type
_entity.pdbx_description
1 polymer ?
#
loop_
_entity_poly.entity_id
_entity_poly.type
_entity_poly.pdbx_seq_one_letter_code
_entity_poly.pdbx_strand_id
1 'polypeptide(L)'
;MKNFLFLSTFVTFFVFSGFSQNIVIDYNTLSILPVDKKIFKVQDFVSVVIRNYNATTGDKFKVEITGEQYENTSGIDAFKKMTKMDTTGKIVEEQPDYYYLLSLQVPDKDKSIIKITRYKPDGTTKIEERTYFFRNRGGLKFDVSSGFFISTLRDKIYVLKSLDTLNKQIVRENNGNIRSGIGLLAHLHCRSQKWLSGGLTGGFEINNDAKVGFLAGGSLFFGYDRKFVFSGGVAFSKVKTISDIYKVGDIVPYTINDIPTVEIWKSGWFGALTYNF
;
A
#
# COMPACT_ATOMS: atom_id res chain seq x y z
N MET A 1 25.45 -25.11 -0.14
CA MET A 1 24.17 -24.64 0.43
C MET A 1 24.42 -24.03 1.81
N LYS A 2 24.77 -22.75 1.86
CA LYS A 2 24.82 -21.92 3.07
C LYS A 2 24.36 -20.55 2.62
N ASN A 3 23.30 -20.03 3.27
CA ASN A 3 22.64 -18.71 3.11
C ASN A 3 21.13 -18.87 2.93
N PHE A 4 20.46 -19.32 3.99
CA PHE A 4 18.99 -19.27 4.12
C PHE A 4 18.63 -18.77 5.53
N LEU A 5 19.19 -17.62 5.92
CA LEU A 5 19.07 -17.08 7.28
C LEU A 5 18.72 -15.58 7.30
N PHE A 6 17.99 -15.09 6.30
CA PHE A 6 17.63 -13.66 6.20
C PHE A 6 16.12 -13.36 6.28
N LEU A 7 15.26 -14.35 6.54
CA LEU A 7 13.81 -14.16 6.53
C LEU A 7 13.13 -14.13 7.92
N SER A 8 13.83 -14.40 9.02
CA SER A 8 13.17 -14.52 10.33
C SER A 8 13.12 -13.21 11.15
N THR A 9 13.78 -12.14 10.71
CA THR A 9 13.86 -10.89 11.50
C THR A 9 12.75 -9.88 11.17
N PHE A 10 11.87 -10.16 10.19
CA PHE A 10 10.84 -9.21 9.75
C PHE A 10 9.48 -9.38 10.46
N VAL A 11 9.31 -10.39 11.32
CA VAL A 11 7.98 -10.78 11.83
C VAL A 11 7.72 -10.36 13.28
N THR A 12 8.72 -9.94 14.06
CA THR A 12 8.59 -9.81 15.53
C THR A 12 8.32 -8.40 16.06
N PHE A 13 7.66 -7.52 15.30
CA PHE A 13 7.30 -6.16 15.75
C PHE A 13 5.82 -5.81 15.49
N PHE A 14 4.89 -6.66 15.94
CA PHE A 14 3.46 -6.32 15.98
C PHE A 14 2.84 -6.68 17.33
N VAL A 15 3.29 -6.00 18.39
CA VAL A 15 2.55 -5.98 19.65
C VAL A 15 1.48 -4.90 19.54
N PHE A 16 0.22 -5.33 19.52
CA PHE A 16 -0.98 -4.48 19.43
C PHE A 16 -1.25 -3.77 20.75
N SER A 17 -0.53 -2.69 21.04
CA SER A 17 -1.01 -1.69 22.01
C SER A 17 -2.00 -0.78 21.28
N GLY A 18 -3.31 -1.01 21.48
CA GLY A 18 -4.35 -0.08 21.05
C GLY A 18 -4.41 1.09 22.02
N PHE A 19 -4.09 2.29 21.56
CA PHE A 19 -4.30 3.52 22.32
C PHE A 19 -5.57 4.18 21.79
N SER A 20 -6.48 4.61 22.67
CA SER A 20 -7.60 5.44 22.23
C SER A 20 -7.09 6.84 21.89
N GLN A 21 -7.51 7.36 20.74
CA GLN A 21 -7.14 8.71 20.32
C GLN A 21 -8.37 9.61 20.38
N ASN A 22 -8.23 10.81 20.96
CA ASN A 22 -9.34 11.76 21.04
C ASN A 22 -9.19 12.84 19.97
N ILE A 23 -10.25 13.16 19.23
CA ILE A 23 -10.37 14.35 18.39
C ILE A 23 -11.20 15.36 19.15
N VAL A 24 -10.63 16.52 19.47
CA VAL A 24 -11.39 17.58 20.10
C VAL A 24 -11.86 18.53 19.00
N ILE A 25 -13.11 18.94 19.04
CA ILE A 25 -13.76 19.89 18.14
C ILE A 25 -14.28 21.04 18.97
N ASP A 26 -13.98 22.28 18.60
CA ASP A 26 -14.57 23.43 19.26
C ASP A 26 -16.03 23.64 18.81
N TYR A 27 -16.95 23.77 19.77
CA TYR A 27 -18.39 23.92 19.50
C TYR A 27 -18.73 25.15 18.64
N ASN A 28 -18.05 26.27 18.87
CA ASN A 28 -18.37 27.56 18.24
C ASN A 28 -17.91 27.62 16.79
N THR A 29 -16.75 27.01 16.50
CA THR A 29 -16.10 27.08 15.19
C THR A 29 -16.16 25.77 14.40
N LEU A 30 -16.61 24.69 15.03
CA LEU A 30 -16.49 23.30 14.56
C LEU A 30 -15.07 22.87 14.18
N SER A 31 -14.03 23.63 14.53
CA SER A 31 -12.65 23.33 14.17
C SER A 31 -12.00 22.29 15.08
N ILE A 32 -11.07 21.49 14.57
CA ILE A 32 -10.34 20.48 15.35
C ILE A 32 -9.27 21.14 16.21
N LEU A 33 -9.18 20.70 17.47
CA LEU A 33 -8.16 21.08 18.45
C LEU A 33 -7.32 19.86 18.92
N PRO A 34 -6.01 20.05 19.13
CA PRO A 34 -5.18 21.05 18.44
C PRO A 34 -5.24 20.83 16.92
N VAL A 35 -4.97 21.89 16.15
CA VAL A 35 -5.02 21.89 14.67
C VAL A 35 -3.97 20.95 14.04
N ASP A 36 -3.00 20.49 14.84
CA ASP A 36 -1.94 19.61 14.39
C ASP A 36 -2.46 18.30 13.81
N LYS A 37 -1.84 17.87 12.71
CA LYS A 37 -2.21 16.70 11.90
C LYS A 37 -2.31 15.43 12.77
N LYS A 38 -3.52 15.08 13.21
CA LYS A 38 -3.75 13.81 13.90
C LYS A 38 -3.54 12.64 12.96
N ILE A 39 -2.89 11.61 13.50
CA ILE A 39 -2.47 10.42 12.78
C ILE A 39 -3.17 9.22 13.39
N PHE A 40 -4.14 8.65 12.67
CA PHE A 40 -4.84 7.47 13.15
C PHE A 40 -4.06 6.22 12.84
N LYS A 41 -3.92 5.33 13.82
CA LYS A 41 -3.44 3.99 13.55
C LYS A 41 -4.65 3.15 13.14
N VAL A 42 -4.52 2.35 12.10
CA VAL A 42 -5.57 1.40 11.72
C VAL A 42 -5.88 0.48 12.90
N GLN A 43 -7.16 0.14 13.08
CA GLN A 43 -7.70 -0.64 14.20
C GLN A 43 -7.71 0.06 15.58
N ASP A 44 -7.07 1.22 15.75
CA ASP A 44 -7.26 2.02 16.97
C ASP A 44 -8.71 2.54 17.02
N PHE A 45 -9.16 2.84 18.24
CA PHE A 45 -10.43 3.54 18.46
C PHE A 45 -10.18 5.04 18.56
N VAL A 46 -11.03 5.80 17.89
CA VAL A 46 -11.00 7.27 17.89
C VAL A 46 -12.30 7.78 18.48
N SER A 47 -12.21 8.54 19.58
CA SER A 47 -13.35 9.24 20.16
C SER A 47 -13.39 10.67 19.66
N VAL A 48 -14.57 11.19 19.37
CA VAL A 48 -14.76 12.59 19.00
C VAL A 48 -15.24 13.34 20.24
N VAL A 49 -14.75 14.54 20.51
CA VAL A 49 -15.07 15.30 21.72
C VAL A 49 -15.40 16.72 21.31
N ILE A 50 -16.60 17.21 21.63
CA ILE A 50 -16.97 18.60 21.40
C ILE A 50 -16.65 19.39 22.68
N ARG A 51 -15.78 20.39 22.56
CA ARG A 51 -15.39 21.30 23.64
C ARG A 51 -16.25 22.56 23.60
N ASN A 52 -16.48 23.16 24.77
CA ASN A 52 -17.29 24.38 24.94
C ASN A 52 -18.75 24.17 24.49
N TYR A 53 -19.29 22.96 24.69
CA TYR A 53 -20.67 22.66 24.32
C TYR A 53 -21.63 23.48 25.17
N ASN A 54 -22.50 24.25 24.51
CA ASN A 54 -23.54 25.02 25.20
C ASN A 54 -24.83 24.19 25.23
N ALA A 55 -25.16 23.60 26.39
CA ALA A 55 -26.35 22.78 26.54
C ALA A 55 -27.65 23.59 26.40
N THR A 56 -27.61 24.91 26.64
CA THR A 56 -28.78 25.79 26.62
C THR A 56 -29.34 26.00 25.21
N THR A 57 -28.52 25.87 24.16
CA THR A 57 -29.01 26.00 22.79
C THR A 57 -29.84 24.80 22.35
N GLY A 58 -29.65 23.62 22.98
CA GLY A 58 -30.30 22.37 22.60
C GLY A 58 -29.80 21.77 21.27
N ASP A 59 -28.68 22.25 20.74
CA ASP A 59 -28.16 21.80 19.45
C ASP A 59 -27.77 20.32 19.47
N LYS A 60 -27.99 19.65 18.33
CA LYS A 60 -27.70 18.22 18.13
C LYS A 60 -26.53 18.04 17.16
N PHE A 61 -25.77 16.98 17.34
CA PHE A 61 -24.62 16.65 16.51
C PHE A 61 -24.75 15.25 15.90
N LYS A 62 -24.40 15.15 14.61
CA LYS A 62 -24.18 13.88 13.91
C LYS A 62 -22.72 13.78 13.50
N VAL A 63 -22.11 12.63 13.73
CA VAL A 63 -20.75 12.32 13.27
C VAL A 63 -20.77 11.08 12.40
N GLU A 64 -20.18 11.16 11.21
CA GLU A 64 -20.05 10.05 10.27
C GLU A 64 -18.56 9.80 9.95
N ILE A 65 -18.16 8.53 9.81
CA ILE A 65 -16.78 8.16 9.44
C ILE A 65 -16.72 7.30 8.18
N THR A 66 -16.02 7.80 7.17
CA THR A 66 -15.55 7.07 5.96
C THR A 66 -16.64 6.28 5.22
N GLY A 67 -17.84 6.85 5.14
CA GLY A 67 -18.96 6.32 4.36
C GLY A 67 -19.78 5.23 5.04
N GLU A 68 -19.34 4.74 6.20
CA GLU A 68 -20.16 3.90 7.07
C GLU A 68 -20.85 4.79 8.10
N GLN A 69 -22.19 4.75 8.11
CA GLN A 69 -22.98 5.48 9.10
C GLN A 69 -23.00 4.67 10.40
N TYR A 70 -22.37 5.21 11.44
CA TYR A 70 -22.49 4.70 12.79
C TYR A 70 -23.46 5.60 13.55
N GLU A 71 -24.75 5.25 13.56
CA GLU A 71 -25.72 5.89 14.44
C GLU A 71 -25.57 5.32 15.84
N ASN A 72 -24.77 5.98 16.68
CA ASN A 72 -24.61 5.56 18.06
C ASN A 72 -25.66 6.20 18.96
N THR A 73 -26.81 5.55 19.08
CA THR A 73 -27.82 5.85 20.10
C THR A 73 -27.31 5.51 21.51
N SER A 74 -26.55 4.42 21.67
CA SER A 74 -26.06 3.93 22.97
C SER A 74 -25.06 4.84 23.71
N GLY A 75 -24.18 5.54 22.99
CA GLY A 75 -23.21 6.47 23.59
C GLY A 75 -23.86 7.77 24.06
N ILE A 76 -24.91 8.21 23.37
CA ILE A 76 -25.73 9.35 23.77
C ILE A 76 -26.47 9.02 25.07
N ASP A 77 -27.01 7.81 25.20
CA ASP A 77 -27.74 7.38 26.41
C ASP A 77 -26.81 7.10 27.60
N ALA A 78 -25.62 6.53 27.37
CA ALA A 78 -24.59 6.37 28.41
C ALA A 78 -24.06 7.72 28.93
N PHE A 79 -23.88 8.70 28.03
CA PHE A 79 -23.44 10.05 28.42
C PHE A 79 -24.54 10.84 29.15
N LYS A 80 -25.80 10.77 28.70
CA LYS A 80 -26.97 11.31 29.42
C LYS A 80 -27.14 10.75 30.82
N LYS A 81 -26.67 9.52 31.06
CA LYS A 81 -26.71 8.86 32.37
C LYS A 81 -25.57 9.35 33.29
N MET A 82 -24.38 9.64 32.74
CA MET A 82 -23.24 10.16 33.48
C MET A 82 -23.34 11.65 33.82
N THR A 83 -24.00 12.47 33.00
CA THR A 83 -24.26 13.89 33.31
C THR A 83 -25.35 14.11 34.37
N LYS A 84 -26.00 13.05 34.86
CA LYS A 84 -27.16 13.17 35.76
C LYS A 84 -26.90 12.87 37.23
N MET A 85 -25.71 12.44 37.64
CA MET A 85 -25.47 12.07 39.05
C MET A 85 -24.05 12.40 39.49
N ASP A 86 -23.91 13.33 40.43
CA ASP A 86 -22.78 13.26 41.36
C ASP A 86 -22.99 12.08 42.35
N THR A 87 -21.98 11.78 43.16
CA THR A 87 -22.02 10.72 44.20
C THR A 87 -23.11 10.88 45.27
N THR A 88 -23.85 12.00 45.28
CA THR A 88 -24.98 12.30 46.17
C THR A 88 -26.33 12.37 45.46
N GLY A 89 -26.38 12.12 44.14
CA GLY A 89 -27.62 12.13 43.36
C GLY A 89 -28.19 13.53 43.08
N LYS A 90 -27.41 14.60 43.27
CA LYS A 90 -27.82 15.96 42.89
C LYS A 90 -27.40 16.27 41.45
N ILE A 91 -28.29 16.97 40.73
CA ILE A 91 -27.97 17.58 39.44
C ILE A 91 -27.07 18.78 39.73
N VAL A 92 -25.76 18.61 39.58
CA VAL A 92 -24.82 19.73 39.56
C VAL A 92 -24.85 20.27 38.14
N GLU A 93 -25.52 21.41 37.95
CA GLU A 93 -25.61 22.14 36.68
C GLU A 93 -24.28 22.86 36.39
N GLU A 94 -23.17 22.13 36.42
CA GLU A 94 -21.94 22.58 35.77
C GLU A 94 -22.04 22.14 34.32
N GLN A 95 -22.17 23.11 33.41
CA GLN A 95 -22.17 22.88 31.97
C GLN A 95 -20.90 22.08 31.64
N PRO A 96 -21.01 20.84 31.13
CA PRO A 96 -19.83 20.05 30.86
C PRO A 96 -19.06 20.73 29.72
N ASP A 97 -17.84 21.16 29.99
CA ASP A 97 -16.92 21.73 28.99
C ASP A 97 -16.65 20.78 27.82
N TYR A 98 -16.98 19.49 27.97
CA TYR A 98 -16.71 18.43 27.01
C TYR A 98 -17.92 17.52 26.81
N TYR A 99 -18.22 17.26 25.54
CA TYR A 99 -19.24 16.32 25.10
C TYR A 99 -18.57 15.20 24.28
N TYR A 100 -18.55 13.98 24.82
CA TYR A 100 -17.89 12.84 24.18
C TYR A 100 -18.84 12.14 23.21
N LEU A 101 -18.38 12.00 21.98
CA LEU A 101 -18.99 11.27 20.89
C LEU A 101 -18.21 9.97 20.67
N LEU A 102 -18.97 8.89 20.49
CA LEU A 102 -18.61 7.54 20.06
C LEU A 102 -17.11 7.24 19.80
N SER A 103 -16.61 6.17 20.40
CA SER A 103 -15.36 5.52 19.98
C SER A 103 -15.58 4.75 18.68
N LEU A 104 -14.91 5.19 17.61
CA LEU A 104 -15.01 4.64 16.27
C LEU A 104 -13.72 3.88 15.93
N GLN A 105 -13.84 2.66 15.43
CA GLN A 105 -12.67 1.93 14.95
C GLN A 105 -12.18 2.53 13.63
N VAL A 106 -10.89 2.80 13.54
CA VAL A 106 -10.27 3.33 12.32
C VAL A 106 -10.27 2.23 11.26
N PRO A 107 -10.95 2.43 10.11
CA PRO A 107 -11.05 1.40 9.08
C PRO A 107 -9.70 1.12 8.43
N ASP A 108 -9.57 -0.05 7.81
CA ASP A 108 -8.39 -0.46 7.04
C ASP A 108 -8.29 0.25 5.67
N LYS A 109 -8.40 1.58 5.69
CA LYS A 109 -8.34 2.49 4.53
C LYS A 109 -7.17 3.44 4.68
N ASP A 110 -6.66 4.00 3.59
CA ASP A 110 -5.54 4.96 3.62
C ASP A 110 -5.92 6.31 4.25
N LYS A 111 -7.20 6.67 4.13
CA LYS A 111 -7.76 7.91 4.67
C LYS A 111 -9.05 7.59 5.44
N SER A 112 -9.21 8.25 6.57
CA SER A 112 -10.47 8.34 7.28
C SER A 112 -11.07 9.73 7.08
N ILE A 113 -12.34 9.76 6.75
CA ILE A 113 -13.09 11.00 6.58
C ILE A 113 -14.01 11.12 7.78
N ILE A 114 -13.93 12.21 8.54
CA ILE A 114 -14.85 12.48 9.63
C ILE A 114 -15.70 13.67 9.24
N LYS A 115 -17.00 13.43 9.16
CA LYS A 115 -17.97 14.45 8.83
C LYS A 115 -18.78 14.77 10.08
N ILE A 116 -18.77 16.02 10.50
CA ILE A 116 -19.55 16.52 11.64
C ILE A 116 -20.62 17.45 11.09
N THR A 117 -21.86 17.18 11.48
CA THR A 117 -23.01 18.02 11.14
C THR A 117 -23.69 18.47 12.42
N ARG A 118 -23.87 19.79 12.55
CA ARG A 118 -24.60 20.44 13.65
C ARG A 118 -26.02 20.75 13.18
N TYR A 119 -27.00 20.43 14.02
CA TYR A 119 -28.41 20.65 13.78
C TYR A 119 -29.01 21.53 14.89
N LYS A 120 -30.09 22.22 14.56
CA LYS A 120 -30.96 22.87 15.55
C LYS A 120 -31.58 21.85 16.51
N PRO A 121 -32.24 22.29 17.60
CA PRO A 121 -32.92 21.40 18.54
C PRO A 121 -33.96 20.48 17.91
N ASP A 122 -34.56 20.89 16.79
CA ASP A 122 -35.48 20.06 16.00
C ASP A 122 -34.81 18.76 15.50
N GLY A 123 -33.48 18.73 15.34
CA GLY A 123 -32.71 17.63 14.78
C GLY A 123 -32.83 17.46 13.27
N THR A 124 -33.53 18.36 12.58
CA THR A 124 -33.79 18.29 11.13
C THR A 124 -33.12 19.42 10.38
N THR A 125 -33.08 20.62 10.97
CA THR A 125 -32.48 21.79 10.34
C THR A 125 -30.96 21.79 10.56
N LYS A 126 -30.22 21.52 9.49
CA LYS A 126 -28.75 21.60 9.49
C LYS A 126 -28.27 23.06 9.61
N ILE A 127 -27.44 23.32 10.61
CA ILE A 127 -26.80 24.63 10.86
C ILE A 127 -25.48 24.71 10.10
N GLU A 128 -24.60 23.74 10.32
CA GLU A 128 -23.26 23.72 9.74
C GLU A 128 -22.80 22.28 9.53
N GLU A 129 -21.92 22.08 8.56
CA GLU A 129 -21.25 20.79 8.34
C GLU A 129 -19.80 21.01 7.97
N ARG A 130 -18.92 20.21 8.58
CA ARG A 130 -17.50 20.19 8.28
C ARG A 130 -17.01 18.78 8.05
N THR A 131 -16.08 18.67 7.11
CA THR A 131 -15.46 17.40 6.74
C THR A 131 -13.96 17.48 6.98
N TYR A 132 -13.44 16.48 7.67
CA TYR A 132 -12.03 16.37 8.03
C TYR A 132 -11.44 15.12 7.43
N PHE A 133 -10.24 15.28 6.86
CA PHE A 133 -9.49 14.20 6.24
C PHE A 133 -8.30 13.86 7.11
N PHE A 134 -8.27 12.60 7.55
CA PHE A 134 -7.16 12.06 8.32
C PHE A 134 -6.49 10.96 7.52
N ARG A 135 -5.18 10.88 7.65
CA ARG A 135 -4.40 9.80 7.04
C ARG A 135 -4.23 8.70 8.08
N ASN A 136 -4.34 7.46 7.64
CA ASN A 136 -4.17 6.32 8.51
C ASN A 136 -2.73 5.80 8.39
N ARG A 137 -2.20 5.26 9.49
CA ARG A 137 -0.89 4.60 9.59
C ARG A 137 -1.05 3.20 10.16
N GLY A 138 -0.05 2.36 9.96
CA GLY A 138 -0.05 0.99 10.44
C GLY A 138 -1.01 0.09 9.66
N GLY A 139 -1.19 -1.12 10.17
CA GLY A 139 -1.86 -2.18 9.42
C GLY A 139 -1.04 -2.65 8.22
N LEU A 140 -1.36 -3.85 7.75
CA LEU A 140 -0.80 -4.45 6.55
C LEU A 140 -1.67 -4.05 5.37
N LYS A 141 -1.07 -3.55 4.29
CA LYS A 141 -1.77 -3.18 3.06
C LYS A 141 -1.31 -4.08 1.92
N PHE A 142 -2.29 -4.54 1.15
CA PHE A 142 -2.10 -5.27 -0.09
C PHE A 142 -2.51 -4.37 -1.26
N ASP A 143 -1.58 -4.13 -2.17
CA ASP A 143 -1.77 -3.26 -3.34
C ASP A 143 -1.35 -3.99 -4.61
N VAL A 144 -1.98 -3.66 -5.74
CA VAL A 144 -1.65 -4.24 -7.05
C VAL A 144 -1.27 -3.12 -8.01
N SER A 145 -0.18 -3.31 -8.74
CA SER A 145 0.31 -2.32 -9.70
C SER A 145 0.64 -2.96 -11.03
N SER A 146 0.62 -2.15 -12.09
CA SER A 146 1.06 -2.54 -13.43
C SER A 146 2.03 -1.51 -14.00
N GLY A 147 2.87 -1.89 -14.95
CA GLY A 147 3.81 -0.95 -15.56
C GLY A 147 4.90 -1.57 -16.41
N PHE A 148 6.04 -0.90 -16.46
CA PHE A 148 7.19 -1.27 -17.28
C PHE A 148 8.25 -1.97 -16.45
N PHE A 149 8.82 -3.02 -17.04
CA PHE A 149 9.79 -3.89 -16.40
C PHE A 149 11.03 -3.99 -17.27
N ILE A 150 12.19 -4.10 -16.62
CA ILE A 150 13.46 -4.42 -17.23
C ILE A 150 14.11 -5.57 -16.45
N SER A 151 14.74 -6.51 -17.15
CA SER A 151 15.47 -7.59 -16.50
C SER A 151 16.64 -8.09 -17.34
N THR A 152 17.59 -8.79 -16.71
CA THR A 152 18.75 -9.37 -17.42
C THR A 152 18.47 -10.69 -18.12
N LEU A 153 17.22 -11.15 -18.11
CA LEU A 153 16.84 -12.47 -18.60
C LEU A 153 16.48 -12.45 -20.08
N ARG A 154 17.47 -12.17 -20.94
CA ARG A 154 17.28 -12.11 -22.38
C ARG A 154 17.75 -13.36 -23.09
N ASP A 155 16.99 -13.77 -24.11
CA ASP A 155 17.38 -14.79 -25.08
C ASP A 155 18.73 -14.45 -25.74
N LYS A 156 19.62 -15.44 -25.80
CA LYS A 156 20.90 -15.30 -26.48
C LYS A 156 20.72 -15.65 -27.97
N ILE A 157 21.17 -14.75 -28.83
CA ILE A 157 21.17 -14.96 -30.27
C ILE A 157 22.55 -15.44 -30.70
N TYR A 158 22.57 -16.46 -31.54
CA TYR A 158 23.77 -17.06 -32.10
C TYR A 158 23.68 -17.01 -33.62
N VAL A 159 24.78 -16.65 -34.26
CA VAL A 159 24.90 -16.55 -35.72
C VAL A 159 26.05 -17.41 -36.20
N LEU A 160 25.94 -17.90 -37.43
CA LEU A 160 27.02 -18.62 -38.10
C LEU A 160 27.83 -17.62 -38.94
N LYS A 161 29.11 -17.44 -38.61
CA LYS A 161 30.04 -16.59 -39.36
C LYS A 161 30.90 -17.46 -40.27
N SER A 162 30.90 -17.21 -41.57
CA SER A 162 31.77 -17.93 -42.51
C SER A 162 33.24 -17.68 -42.21
N LEU A 163 34.03 -18.75 -42.10
CA LEU A 163 35.48 -18.70 -41.96
C LEU A 163 36.16 -18.93 -43.31
N ASP A 164 35.71 -19.94 -44.03
CA ASP A 164 36.20 -20.33 -45.35
C ASP A 164 35.04 -20.96 -46.18
N THR A 165 35.36 -21.64 -47.27
CA THR A 165 34.36 -22.29 -48.16
C THR A 165 33.74 -23.57 -47.57
N LEU A 166 34.31 -24.13 -46.51
CA LEU A 166 33.92 -25.41 -45.92
C LEU A 166 33.38 -25.28 -44.49
N ASN A 167 33.69 -24.17 -43.80
CA ASN A 167 33.51 -24.00 -42.37
C ASN A 167 32.81 -22.69 -42.00
N LYS A 168 31.96 -22.78 -40.99
CA LYS A 168 31.36 -21.63 -40.28
C LYS A 168 31.72 -21.73 -38.80
N GLN A 169 31.76 -20.60 -38.11
CA GLN A 169 31.93 -20.55 -36.66
C GLN A 169 30.68 -20.00 -35.99
N ILE A 170 30.32 -20.62 -34.87
CA ILE A 170 29.23 -20.16 -34.02
C ILE A 170 29.70 -18.95 -33.22
N VAL A 171 29.06 -17.80 -33.46
CA VAL A 171 29.35 -16.55 -32.76
C VAL A 171 28.11 -16.10 -32.02
N ARG A 172 28.26 -15.65 -30.77
CA ARG A 172 27.18 -15.02 -30.02
C ARG A 172 27.05 -13.57 -30.48
N GLU A 173 25.84 -13.17 -30.85
CA GLU A 173 25.55 -11.79 -31.20
C GLU A 173 25.49 -10.91 -29.94
N ASN A 174 26.06 -9.70 -30.00
CA ASN A 174 26.11 -8.76 -28.88
C ASN A 174 25.03 -7.69 -29.01
N ASN A 175 23.79 -8.06 -28.70
CA ASN A 175 22.65 -7.14 -28.76
C ASN A 175 22.26 -6.56 -27.38
N GLY A 176 23.18 -6.59 -26.41
CA GLY A 176 22.95 -6.18 -25.03
C GLY A 176 22.37 -7.29 -24.14
N ASN A 177 22.26 -7.01 -22.84
CA ASN A 177 21.88 -8.01 -21.82
C ASN A 177 20.55 -7.71 -21.12
N ILE A 178 19.81 -6.69 -21.57
CA ILE A 178 18.55 -6.27 -20.96
C ILE A 178 17.39 -6.64 -21.88
N ARG A 179 16.31 -7.15 -21.28
CA ARG A 179 14.98 -7.24 -21.89
C ARG A 179 14.04 -6.26 -21.20
N SER A 180 13.02 -5.82 -21.90
CA SER A 180 11.91 -5.06 -21.35
C SER A 180 10.58 -5.79 -21.53
N GLY A 181 9.59 -5.41 -20.73
CA GLY A 181 8.25 -5.98 -20.78
C GLY A 181 7.24 -5.15 -20.00
N ILE A 182 6.00 -5.65 -20.00
CA ILE A 182 4.91 -5.16 -19.16
C ILE A 182 4.49 -6.26 -18.19
N GLY A 183 3.92 -5.89 -17.05
CA GLY A 183 3.63 -6.89 -16.01
C GLY A 183 2.75 -6.38 -14.90
N LEU A 184 2.49 -7.28 -13.96
CA LEU A 184 1.72 -7.04 -12.74
C LEU A 184 2.56 -7.39 -11.52
N LEU A 185 2.47 -6.55 -10.50
CA LEU A 185 3.08 -6.77 -9.19
C LEU A 185 2.02 -6.63 -8.11
N ALA A 186 1.96 -7.61 -7.23
CA ALA A 186 1.31 -7.52 -5.94
C ALA A 186 2.34 -7.03 -4.90
N HIS A 187 1.91 -6.16 -4.00
CA HIS A 187 2.76 -5.59 -2.98
C HIS A 187 2.19 -5.77 -1.59
N LEU A 188 3.08 -6.08 -0.66
CA LEU A 188 2.78 -6.18 0.75
C LEU A 188 3.62 -5.15 1.51
N HIS A 189 2.96 -4.21 2.19
CA HIS A 189 3.67 -3.16 2.92
C HIS A 189 2.86 -2.65 4.11
N CYS A 190 3.54 -2.00 5.06
CA CYS A 190 2.88 -1.35 6.19
C CYS A 190 2.45 0.06 5.78
N ARG A 191 1.24 0.50 6.18
CA ARG A 191 0.84 1.88 5.87
C ARG A 191 1.71 2.86 6.66
N SER A 192 2.37 3.75 5.93
CA SER A 192 3.16 4.85 6.47
C SER A 192 2.65 6.17 5.90
N GLN A 193 2.59 7.21 6.73
CA GLN A 193 2.24 8.55 6.27
C GLN A 193 3.42 9.30 5.64
N LYS A 194 4.61 8.70 5.66
CA LYS A 194 5.78 9.27 5.03
C LYS A 194 5.57 9.31 3.52
N TRP A 195 6.18 10.31 2.87
CA TRP A 195 6.25 10.43 1.42
C TRP A 195 6.83 9.17 0.75
N LEU A 196 7.71 8.48 1.47
CA LEU A 196 8.38 7.25 1.04
C LEU A 196 8.00 6.10 1.97
N SER A 197 7.64 4.95 1.40
CA SER A 197 7.43 3.71 2.15
C SER A 197 8.01 2.52 1.40
N GLY A 198 8.37 1.47 2.14
CA GLY A 198 8.95 0.25 1.59
C GLY A 198 8.06 -0.97 1.80
N GLY A 199 8.18 -1.95 0.92
CA GLY A 199 7.41 -3.18 0.94
C GLY A 199 8.14 -4.35 0.29
N LEU A 200 7.46 -5.49 0.33
CA LEU A 200 7.79 -6.68 -0.46
C LEU A 200 6.88 -6.73 -1.68
N THR A 201 7.39 -7.30 -2.76
CA THR A 201 6.63 -7.44 -4.00
C THR A 201 6.85 -8.80 -4.65
N GLY A 202 5.81 -9.28 -5.33
CA GLY A 202 5.85 -10.48 -6.14
C GLY A 202 4.86 -10.38 -7.30
N GLY A 203 5.19 -10.98 -8.43
CA GLY A 203 4.32 -10.92 -9.60
C GLY A 203 4.94 -11.53 -10.84
N PHE A 204 4.53 -11.04 -12.00
CA PHE A 204 4.98 -11.55 -13.28
C PHE A 204 5.13 -10.45 -14.33
N GLU A 205 6.07 -10.66 -15.25
CA GLU A 205 6.25 -9.86 -16.47
C GLU A 205 5.99 -10.71 -17.71
N ILE A 206 5.56 -10.06 -18.78
CA ILE A 206 5.46 -10.59 -20.14
C ILE A 206 6.35 -9.71 -21.02
N ASN A 207 7.30 -10.33 -21.72
CA ASN A 207 8.17 -9.64 -22.66
C ASN A 207 7.55 -9.55 -24.08
N ASN A 208 8.27 -8.94 -25.02
CA ASN A 208 7.83 -8.81 -26.42
C ASN A 208 7.64 -10.16 -27.14
N ASP A 209 8.25 -11.24 -26.65
CA ASP A 209 8.13 -12.59 -27.20
C ASP A 209 7.02 -13.40 -26.50
N ALA A 210 6.14 -12.73 -25.73
CA ALA A 210 5.09 -13.34 -24.91
C ALA A 210 5.61 -14.35 -23.86
N LYS A 211 6.89 -14.28 -23.49
CA LYS A 211 7.48 -15.12 -22.44
C LYS A 211 7.16 -14.54 -21.07
N VAL A 212 6.65 -15.41 -20.20
CA VAL A 212 6.35 -15.07 -18.81
C VAL A 212 7.63 -15.16 -17.97
N GLY A 213 7.85 -14.17 -17.10
CA GLY A 213 8.83 -14.18 -16.04
C GLY A 213 8.16 -13.99 -14.68
N PHE A 214 8.63 -14.70 -13.66
CA PHE A 214 8.22 -14.52 -12.28
C PHE A 214 9.17 -13.56 -11.57
N LEU A 215 8.61 -12.66 -10.76
CA LEU A 215 9.34 -11.58 -10.11
C LEU A 215 9.13 -11.66 -8.60
N ALA A 216 10.20 -11.46 -7.84
CA ALA A 216 10.14 -11.35 -6.38
C ALA A 216 11.21 -10.37 -5.88
N GLY A 217 10.84 -9.45 -4.99
CA GLY A 217 11.76 -8.42 -4.53
C GLY A 217 11.21 -7.46 -3.51
N GLY A 218 11.82 -6.28 -3.46
CA GLY A 218 11.35 -5.15 -2.67
C GLY A 218 10.68 -4.08 -3.54
N SER A 219 9.84 -3.27 -2.91
CA SER A 219 9.20 -2.12 -3.54
C SER A 219 9.36 -0.86 -2.70
N LEU A 220 9.48 0.28 -3.38
CA LEU A 220 9.50 1.62 -2.81
C LEU A 220 8.34 2.40 -3.40
N PHE A 221 7.44 2.86 -2.54
CA PHE A 221 6.27 3.64 -2.92
C PHE A 221 6.55 5.12 -2.71
N PHE A 222 6.22 5.92 -3.72
CA PHE A 222 6.39 7.36 -3.72
C PHE A 222 5.04 8.06 -3.71
N GLY A 223 4.95 9.13 -2.93
CA GLY A 223 3.75 9.93 -2.79
C GLY A 223 2.84 9.45 -1.66
N TYR A 224 2.00 10.36 -1.19
CA TYR A 224 1.07 10.07 -0.09
C TYR A 224 -0.04 9.10 -0.48
N ASP A 225 -0.45 9.12 -1.75
CA ASP A 225 -1.42 8.17 -2.31
C ASP A 225 -0.74 6.93 -2.92
N ARG A 226 0.60 6.84 -2.83
CA ARG A 226 1.42 5.69 -3.26
C ARG A 226 1.16 5.18 -4.67
N LYS A 227 0.93 6.13 -5.59
CA LYS A 227 0.61 5.86 -6.99
C LYS A 227 1.79 5.32 -7.78
N PHE A 228 3.00 5.84 -7.54
CA PHE A 228 4.20 5.40 -8.24
C PHE A 228 5.01 4.46 -7.37
N VAL A 229 5.38 3.32 -7.93
CA VAL A 229 6.13 2.28 -7.22
C VAL A 229 7.36 1.91 -8.03
N PHE A 230 8.53 2.02 -7.41
CA PHE A 230 9.76 1.45 -7.94
C PHE A 230 9.97 0.09 -7.29
N SER A 231 10.19 -0.94 -8.10
CA SER A 231 10.38 -2.30 -7.59
C SER A 231 11.65 -2.89 -8.15
N GLY A 232 12.30 -3.76 -7.38
CA GLY A 232 13.49 -4.46 -7.84
C GLY A 232 13.80 -5.70 -7.02
N GLY A 233 14.46 -6.66 -7.64
CA GLY A 233 14.77 -7.94 -7.02
C GLY A 233 15.22 -8.99 -8.01
N VAL A 234 14.77 -10.22 -7.81
CA VAL A 234 15.12 -11.38 -8.62
C VAL A 234 13.99 -11.69 -9.60
N ALA A 235 14.35 -11.92 -10.86
CA ALA A 235 13.48 -12.47 -11.88
C ALA A 235 13.84 -13.92 -12.15
N PHE A 236 12.84 -14.73 -12.49
CA PHE A 236 12.97 -16.11 -12.95
C PHE A 236 12.22 -16.27 -14.27
N SER A 237 12.89 -16.72 -15.32
CA SER A 237 12.25 -16.89 -16.63
C SER A 237 13.04 -17.87 -17.48
N LYS A 238 12.38 -18.41 -18.52
CA LYS A 238 13.04 -19.22 -19.53
C LYS A 238 13.84 -18.31 -20.47
N VAL A 239 15.08 -18.71 -20.72
CA VAL A 239 15.99 -18.03 -21.64
C VAL A 239 16.47 -19.04 -22.68
N LYS A 240 16.36 -18.67 -23.95
CA LYS A 240 16.89 -19.43 -25.07
C LYS A 240 18.42 -19.36 -25.06
N THR A 241 19.07 -20.51 -25.03
CA THR A 241 20.54 -20.66 -25.07
C THR A 241 20.93 -21.72 -26.08
N ILE A 242 22.20 -21.75 -26.48
CA ILE A 242 22.72 -22.83 -27.33
C ILE A 242 22.63 -24.18 -26.60
N SER A 243 22.31 -25.24 -27.33
CA SER A 243 22.33 -26.61 -26.81
C SER A 243 23.74 -26.98 -26.32
N ASP A 244 23.84 -27.80 -25.27
CA ASP A 244 25.12 -28.24 -24.68
C ASP A 244 26.01 -29.04 -25.66
N ILE A 245 25.44 -29.47 -26.79
CA ILE A 245 26.17 -30.14 -27.89
C ILE A 245 27.15 -29.18 -28.59
N TYR A 246 26.89 -27.86 -28.53
CA TYR A 246 27.70 -26.84 -29.20
C TYR A 246 28.13 -25.75 -28.22
N LYS A 247 29.29 -25.15 -28.47
CA LYS A 247 29.83 -24.00 -27.74
C LYS A 247 30.05 -22.82 -28.66
N VAL A 248 30.02 -21.62 -28.09
CA VAL A 248 30.44 -20.41 -28.80
C VAL A 248 31.91 -20.55 -29.16
N GLY A 249 32.24 -20.33 -30.42
CA GLY A 249 33.58 -20.51 -30.97
C GLY A 249 33.76 -21.83 -31.74
N ASP A 250 32.85 -22.80 -31.59
CA ASP A 250 32.93 -24.07 -32.32
C ASP A 250 32.86 -23.85 -33.83
N ILE A 251 33.65 -24.62 -34.56
CA ILE A 251 33.68 -24.66 -36.02
C ILE A 251 32.78 -25.80 -36.47
N VAL A 252 31.85 -25.48 -37.37
CA VAL A 252 30.88 -26.42 -37.90
C VAL A 252 30.93 -26.44 -39.43
N PRO A 253 30.55 -27.58 -40.07
CA PRO A 253 30.49 -27.67 -41.52
C PRO A 253 29.56 -26.61 -42.13
N TYR A 254 29.89 -26.13 -43.33
CA TYR A 254 29.11 -25.12 -44.06
C TYR A 254 27.66 -25.55 -44.33
N THR A 255 27.38 -26.85 -44.32
CA THR A 255 26.05 -27.45 -44.51
C THR A 255 25.07 -27.15 -43.36
N ILE A 256 25.56 -26.78 -42.18
CA ILE A 256 24.71 -26.38 -41.06
C ILE A 256 24.18 -24.96 -41.31
N ASN A 257 22.85 -24.81 -41.24
CA ASN A 257 22.16 -23.54 -41.42
C ASN A 257 21.50 -23.04 -40.12
N ASP A 258 21.12 -23.94 -39.23
CA ASP A 258 20.47 -23.61 -37.96
C ASP A 258 21.28 -24.11 -36.76
N ILE A 259 21.40 -23.26 -35.73
CA ILE A 259 22.05 -23.60 -34.47
C ILE A 259 20.98 -24.12 -33.50
N PRO A 260 21.05 -25.37 -33.02
CA PRO A 260 20.07 -25.88 -32.09
C PRO A 260 20.17 -25.14 -30.76
N THR A 261 19.02 -24.68 -30.29
CA THR A 261 18.88 -23.89 -29.07
C THR A 261 17.84 -24.53 -28.16
N VAL A 262 18.04 -24.37 -26.86
CA VAL A 262 17.18 -24.95 -25.80
C VAL A 262 16.74 -23.84 -24.85
N GLU A 263 15.54 -24.00 -24.29
CA GLU A 263 15.03 -23.08 -23.26
C GLU A 263 15.36 -23.61 -21.87
N ILE A 264 16.08 -22.81 -21.10
CA ILE A 264 16.43 -23.15 -19.71
C ILE A 264 15.98 -22.06 -18.75
N TRP A 265 15.57 -22.46 -17.55
CA TRP A 265 15.25 -21.53 -16.48
C TRP A 265 16.52 -20.83 -16.00
N LYS A 266 16.47 -19.50 -15.91
CA LYS A 266 17.54 -18.68 -15.34
C LYS A 266 16.98 -17.67 -14.36
N SER A 267 17.80 -17.32 -13.39
CA SER A 267 17.58 -16.19 -12.49
C SER A 267 18.39 -14.98 -12.93
N GLY A 268 17.82 -13.78 -12.77
CA GLY A 268 18.48 -12.51 -13.07
C GLY A 268 17.96 -11.42 -12.14
N TRP A 269 18.40 -10.18 -12.30
CA TRP A 269 17.79 -9.05 -11.61
C TRP A 269 16.67 -8.46 -12.46
N PHE A 270 15.70 -7.82 -11.80
CA PHE A 270 14.73 -6.94 -12.46
C PHE A 270 14.63 -5.60 -11.76
N GLY A 271 14.20 -4.61 -12.53
CA GLY A 271 13.74 -3.31 -12.07
C GLY A 271 12.39 -3.00 -12.73
N ALA A 272 11.50 -2.33 -12.02
CA ALA A 272 10.20 -1.96 -12.54
C ALA A 272 9.78 -0.58 -12.05
N LEU A 273 9.08 0.14 -12.93
CA LEU A 273 8.36 1.36 -12.61
C LEU A 273 6.89 1.11 -12.89
N THR A 274 6.08 1.08 -11.83
CA THR A 274 4.67 0.72 -11.92
C THR A 274 3.77 1.79 -11.32
N TYR A 275 2.50 1.77 -11.75
CA TYR A 275 1.43 2.58 -11.22
C TYR A 275 0.44 1.71 -10.45
N ASN A 276 0.14 2.11 -9.22
CA ASN A 276 -0.77 1.45 -8.29
C ASN A 276 -2.17 2.07 -8.44
N PHE A 277 -3.18 1.23 -8.67
CA PHE A 277 -4.55 1.64 -8.98
C PHE A 277 -5.53 1.39 -7.84
#